data_AF-A0A1G1L1A9-F1
#
_entry.id   AF-A0A1G1L1A9-F1
#
_cell.length_a   1.000
_cell.length_b   1.000
_cell.length_c   1.000
_cell.angle_alpha   90.00
_cell.angle_beta   90.00
_cell.angle_gamma   90.00
#
_symmetry.space_group_name_H-M   'P 1'
#
loop_
_entity.id
_entity.type
_entity.pdbx_description
1 polymer ?
#
loop_
_entity_poly.entity_id
_entity_poly.type
_entity_poly.pdbx_seq_one_letter_code
_entity_poly.pdbx_strand_id
1 'polypeptide(L)' 'MSKKNLRKLSSGKVVIFKIRNRRGFAAICMNHLTEGRNPEQAFMRMAKAVKRIGFLLSGNVPRPR' A
#
# COMPACT_ATOMS: atom_id res chain seq x y z
N MET A 1 14.43 1.72 21.73
CA MET A 1 13.47 1.93 20.62
C MET A 1 12.12 2.31 21.22
N SER A 2 11.68 3.56 21.08
CA SER A 2 10.37 4.01 21.61
C SER A 2 9.22 3.28 20.89
N LYS A 3 8.21 2.81 21.64
CA LYS A 3 7.01 2.17 21.07
C LYS A 3 6.23 3.21 20.27
N LYS A 4 6.23 3.08 18.94
CA LYS A 4 5.36 3.90 18.07
C LYS A 4 3.94 3.36 18.16
N ASN A 5 3.01 4.17 18.66
CA ASN A 5 1.58 3.89 18.59
C ASN A 5 1.10 4.10 17.14
N LEU A 6 0.96 3.01 16.39
CA LEU A 6 0.51 3.05 14.99
C LEU A 6 -1.00 2.99 14.91
N ARG A 7 -1.61 3.88 14.11
CA ARG A 7 -3.05 3.88 13.84
C ARG A 7 -3.38 2.81 12.80
N LYS A 8 -4.45 2.04 13.00
CA LYS A 8 -4.88 1.04 12.00
C LYS A 8 -5.43 1.73 10.74
N LEU A 9 -5.07 1.20 9.57
CA LEU A 9 -5.55 1.61 8.26
C LEU A 9 -6.11 0.39 7.53
N SER A 10 -7.40 0.44 7.16
CA SER A 10 -8.03 -0.64 6.40
C SER A 10 -7.41 -0.78 5.01
N SER A 11 -7.12 -2.01 4.58
CA SER A 11 -6.59 -2.29 3.24
C SER A 11 -7.51 -1.82 2.13
N GLY A 12 -8.83 -1.76 2.36
CA GLY A 12 -9.81 -1.24 1.40
C GLY A 12 -9.61 0.23 1.01
N LYS A 13 -8.82 1.00 1.76
CA LYS A 13 -8.43 2.38 1.40
C LYS A 13 -7.26 2.45 0.41
N VAL A 14 -6.62 1.32 0.12
CA VAL A 14 -5.54 1.26 -0.87
C VAL A 14 -6.17 0.91 -2.21
N VAL A 15 -5.95 1.77 -3.20
CA VAL A 15 -6.34 1.50 -4.59
C VAL A 15 -5.15 0.89 -5.30
N ILE A 16 -5.30 -0.31 -5.84
CA ILE A 16 -4.29 -0.97 -6.65
C ILE A 16 -4.79 -1.03 -8.09
N PHE A 17 -3.96 -0.72 -9.06
CA PHE A 17 -4.32 -0.77 -10.48
C PHE A 17 -3.15 -1.22 -11.35
N LYS A 18 -3.47 -1.71 -12.54
CA LYS A 18 -2.48 -2.10 -13.54
C LYS A 18 -1.90 -0.85 -14.21
N ILE A 19 -0.58 -0.76 -14.32
CA ILE A 19 0.06 0.33 -15.08
C ILE A 19 -0.05 -0.02 -16.56
N ARG A 20 -0.76 0.79 -17.35
CA ARG A 20 -1.05 0.48 -18.76
C ARG A 20 0.21 0.25 -19.61
N ASN A 21 1.22 1.10 -19.44
CA ASN A 21 2.41 1.11 -20.31
C ASN A 21 3.61 0.35 -19.71
N ARG A 22 3.42 -0.41 -18.61
CA ARG A 22 4.51 -1.16 -17.93
C ARG A 22 4.00 -2.51 -17.44
N ARG A 23 4.89 -3.49 -17.26
CA ARG A 23 4.51 -4.82 -16.74
C ARG A 23 4.14 -4.83 -15.24
N GLY A 24 4.16 -3.68 -14.55
CA GLY A 24 3.89 -3.57 -13.12
C GLY A 24 2.45 -3.19 -12.72
N PHE A 25 2.27 -3.00 -11.43
CA PHE A 25 1.08 -2.49 -10.75
C PHE A 25 1.47 -1.32 -9.88
N ALA A 26 0.54 -0.41 -9.63
CA ALA A 26 0.69 0.69 -8.71
C ALA A 26 -0.35 0.58 -7.59
N ALA A 27 0.02 1.06 -6.40
CA ALA A 27 -0.85 1.23 -5.25
C ALA A 27 -0.84 2.70 -4.83
N ILE A 28 -2.02 3.29 -4.62
CA ILE A 28 -2.21 4.65 -4.13
C ILE A 28 -2.95 4.61 -2.79
N CYS A 29 -2.44 5.36 -1.82
CA CYS A 29 -3.10 5.59 -0.54
C CYS A 29 -2.46 6.80 0.17
N MET A 30 -3.25 7.67 0.81
CA MET A 30 -2.75 8.77 1.65
C MET A 30 -1.63 9.60 1.00
N ASN A 31 -1.83 10.07 -0.23
CA ASN A 31 -0.83 10.82 -1.03
C ASN A 31 0.50 10.10 -1.29
N HIS A 32 0.54 8.78 -1.12
CA HIS A 32 1.65 7.94 -1.54
C HIS A 32 1.29 7.16 -2.81
N LEU A 33 2.28 6.99 -3.68
CA LEU A 33 2.25 6.11 -4.84
C LEU A 33 3.41 5.11 -4.69
N THR A 34 3.11 3.82 -4.76
CA THR A 34 4.12 2.76 -4.74
C THR A 34 3.88 1.77 -5.86
N GLU A 35 4.93 1.33 -6.55
CA GLU A 35 4.84 0.38 -7.65
C GLU A 35 5.34 -1.01 -7.25
N GLY A 36 4.96 -2.04 -7.99
CA GLY A 36 5.46 -3.41 -7.85
C GLY A 36 5.25 -4.23 -9.11
N ARG A 37 5.92 -5.39 -9.21
CA ARG A 37 5.74 -6.35 -10.32
C ARG A 37 4.38 -7.04 -10.30
N ASN A 38 3.77 -7.15 -9.12
CA ASN A 38 2.45 -7.74 -8.86
C ASN A 38 1.70 -6.91 -7.79
N PRO A 39 0.38 -7.11 -7.62
CA PRO A 39 -0.44 -6.39 -6.64
C PRO A 39 0.08 -6.48 -5.21
N GLU A 40 0.54 -7.67 -4.81
CA GLU A 40 1.05 -7.96 -3.47
C GLU A 40 2.29 -7.11 -3.18
N GLN A 41 3.22 -7.00 -4.13
CA GLN A 41 4.43 -6.22 -3.96
C GLN A 41 4.13 -4.72 -3.87
N ALA A 42 3.20 -4.21 -4.67
CA ALA A 42 2.76 -2.82 -4.57
C ALA A 42 2.13 -2.55 -3.20
N PHE A 43 1.25 -3.44 -2.72
CA PHE A 43 0.63 -3.35 -1.41
C PHE A 43 1.63 -3.42 -0.24
N MET A 44 2.59 -4.35 -0.28
CA MET A 44 3.64 -4.45 0.74
C MET A 44 4.54 -3.20 0.78
N ARG A 45 4.83 -2.60 -0.37
CA ARG A 45 5.56 -1.33 -0.43
C ARG A 45 4.73 -0.18 0.14
N MET A 46 3.43 -0.15 -0.13
CA MET A 46 2.49 0.80 0.48
C MET A 46 2.46 0.64 2.01
N ALA A 47 2.43 -0.59 2.53
CA ALA A 47 2.52 -0.87 3.97
C ALA A 47 3.76 -0.25 4.62
N LYS A 48 4.91 -0.27 3.94
CA LYS A 48 6.12 0.41 4.41
C LYS A 48 5.99 1.93 4.37
N ALA A 49 5.41 2.48 3.31
CA ALA A 49 5.20 3.93 3.17
C ALA A 49 4.30 4.48 4.29
N VAL A 50 3.12 3.89 4.50
CA VAL A 50 2.17 4.35 5.52
C VAL A 50 2.68 4.10 6.95
N LYS A 51 3.55 3.09 7.16
CA LYS A 51 4.21 2.88 8.45
C LYS A 51 5.16 4.01 8.82
N ARG A 52 5.78 4.69 7.85
CA ARG A 52 6.66 5.85 8.11
C ARG A 52 5.87 7.05 8.63
N ILE A 53 4.61 7.19 8.23
CA ILE A 53 3.71 8.27 8.66
C ILE A 53 2.76 7.85 9.81
N GLY A 54 3.03 6.73 10.48
CA GLY A 54 2.33 6.35 11.71
C GLY A 54 1.12 5.44 11.56
N PHE A 55 0.94 4.80 10.39
CA PHE A 55 -0.18 3.86 10.16
C PHE A 55 0.27 2.42 10.01
N LEU A 56 -0.60 1.48 10.40
CA LEU A 56 -0.43 0.06 10.17
C LEU A 56 -1.55 -0.42 9.23
N LEU A 57 -1.18 -0.88 8.05
CA LEU A 57 -2.11 -1.49 7.10
C LEU A 57 -2.60 -2.84 7.64
N SER A 58 -3.92 -3.03 7.68
CA SER A 58 -4.57 -4.25 8.15
C SER A 58 -5.53 -4.80 7.10
N GLY A 59 -5.49 -6.11 6.86
CA GLY A 59 -6.37 -6.82 5.93
C GLY A 59 -5.62 -7.43 4.75
N ASN A 60 -6.39 -8.03 3.84
CA ASN A 60 -5.87 -8.67 2.63
C ASN A 60 -5.55 -7.64 1.55
N VAL A 61 -4.68 -8.05 0.60
CA VAL A 61 -4.35 -7.27 -0.59
C VAL A 61 -5.63 -6.97 -1.38
N PRO A 62 -5.95 -5.69 -1.65
CA PRO A 62 -7.10 -5.34 -2.46
C PRO A 62 -6.98 -5.92 -3.87
N ARG A 63 -8.12 -6.33 -4.45
CA ARG A 63 -8.15 -6.70 -5.87
C ARG A 63 -7.77 -5.49 -6.71
N PRO A 64 -6.87 -5.64 -7.71
CA PRO A 64 -6.60 -4.58 -8.67
C PRO A 64 -7.89 -4.13 -9.35
N ARG A 65 -8.07 -2.81 -9.46
CA ARG A 65 -9.16 -2.17 -10.17
C ARG A 65 -8.65 -1.51 -11.45
#